data_AF-A0A848WRX1-F1
#
_entry.id   AF-A0A848WRX1-F1
#
_cell.length_a   1.000
_cell.length_b   1.000
_cell.length_c   1.000
_cell.angle_alpha   90.00
_cell.angle_beta   90.00
_cell.angle_gamma   90.00
#
_symmetry.space_group_name_H-M   'P 1'
#
loop_
_entity.id
_entity.type
_entity.pdbx_description
1 polymer ?
#
loop_
_entity_poly.entity_id
_entity_poly.type
_entity_poly.pdbx_seq_one_letter_code
_entity_poly.pdbx_strand_id
1 'polypeptide(L)'
;MTSDRAHFILLWMFRFMAVMSISAVGAVVMPHGWMNSIHQAIGLGEMPESPVVSYLSRSLSAFYMFFGGLVLYVSRDIPRYREFISFWAKCGLVFATITLVIDLTAGLPWWWIISEAGFLFGFFVTVIVLIRKIAV
;
A
#
# COMPACT_ATOMS: atom_id res chain seq x y z
N MET A 1 24.19 7.17 -7.98
CA MET A 1 22.97 8.00 -7.88
C MET A 1 23.20 9.04 -6.81
N THR A 2 23.06 10.33 -7.13
CA THR A 2 23.32 11.45 -6.21
C THR A 2 22.20 11.57 -5.16
N SER A 3 22.48 12.24 -4.03
CA SER A 3 21.50 12.49 -2.96
C SER A 3 20.21 13.13 -3.51
N ASP A 4 20.34 14.11 -4.41
CA ASP A 4 19.21 14.81 -5.02
C ASP A 4 18.31 13.89 -5.84
N ARG A 5 18.89 12.94 -6.60
CA ARG A 5 18.11 11.95 -7.35
C ARG A 5 17.40 10.98 -6.42
N ALA A 6 18.05 10.54 -5.35
CA ALA A 6 17.43 9.65 -4.36
C ALA A 6 16.24 10.33 -3.68
N HIS A 7 16.41 11.60 -3.30
CA HIS A 7 15.34 12.43 -2.75
C HIS A 7 14.19 12.56 -3.74
N PHE A 8 14.46 12.94 -4.99
CA PHE A 8 13.43 13.13 -6.01
C PHE A 8 12.61 11.85 -6.24
N ILE A 9 13.27 10.69 -6.33
CA ILE A 9 12.60 9.41 -6.52
C ILE A 9 11.73 9.08 -5.30
N LEU A 10 12.25 9.19 -4.07
CA LEU A 10 11.47 8.94 -2.85
C LEU A 10 10.25 9.86 -2.73
N LEU A 11 10.43 11.15 -3.06
CA LEU A 11 9.38 12.15 -3.05
C LEU A 11 8.21 11.72 -3.95
N TRP A 12 8.51 11.36 -5.20
CA TRP A 12 7.47 10.95 -6.13
C TRP A 12 6.87 9.59 -5.82
N MET A 13 7.67 8.64 -5.30
CA MET A 13 7.14 7.37 -4.80
C MET A 13 6.10 7.59 -3.70
N PHE A 14 6.40 8.44 -2.71
CA PHE A 14 5.49 8.71 -1.61
C PHE A 14 4.27 9.52 -2.04
N ARG A 15 4.44 10.50 -2.92
CA ARG A 15 3.30 11.27 -3.45
C ARG A 15 2.39 10.40 -4.30
N PHE A 16 2.94 9.55 -5.15
CA PHE A 16 2.16 8.62 -5.95
C PHE A 16 1.42 7.61 -5.07
N MET A 17 2.11 6.99 -4.11
CA MET A 17 1.49 6.10 -3.12
C MET A 17 0.37 6.80 -2.37
N ALA A 18 0.60 8.01 -1.88
CA ALA A 18 -0.39 8.79 -1.15
C ALA A 18 -1.63 9.09 -1.99
N VAL A 19 -1.47 9.51 -3.25
CA VAL A 19 -2.60 9.79 -4.16
C VAL A 19 -3.40 8.52 -4.40
N MET A 20 -2.73 7.39 -4.69
CA MET A 20 -3.41 6.10 -4.88
C MET A 20 -4.17 5.68 -3.62
N SER A 21 -3.55 5.77 -2.44
CA SER A 21 -4.20 5.40 -1.18
C SER A 21 -5.36 6.34 -0.80
N ILE A 22 -5.23 7.66 -1.04
CA ILE A 22 -6.31 8.63 -0.79
C ILE A 22 -7.51 8.36 -1.71
N SER A 23 -7.28 7.96 -2.96
CA SER A 23 -8.35 7.64 -3.91
C SER A 23 -9.28 6.52 -3.43
N ALA A 24 -8.83 5.68 -2.49
CA ALA A 24 -9.63 4.64 -1.86
C ALA A 24 -10.86 5.17 -1.11
N VAL A 25 -10.92 6.48 -0.79
CA VAL A 25 -12.13 7.10 -0.21
C VAL A 25 -13.39 6.83 -1.05
N GLY A 26 -13.26 6.72 -2.37
CA GLY A 26 -14.39 6.36 -3.24
C GLY A 26 -14.97 4.97 -2.94
N ALA A 27 -14.13 4.02 -2.54
CA ALA A 27 -14.54 2.66 -2.19
C ALA A 27 -15.31 2.58 -0.86
N VAL A 28 -15.19 3.59 0.02
CA VAL A 28 -15.94 3.65 1.29
C VAL A 28 -17.46 3.68 1.06
N VAL A 29 -17.89 4.41 0.04
CA VAL A 29 -19.32 4.56 -0.32
C VAL A 29 -19.71 3.72 -1.53
N MET A 30 -18.82 2.86 -2.02
CA MET A 30 -19.08 2.04 -3.19
C MET A 30 -20.23 1.05 -2.94
N PRO A 31 -21.20 0.96 -3.86
CA PRO A 31 -22.27 -0.03 -3.77
C PRO A 31 -21.71 -1.47 -3.80
N HIS A 32 -22.35 -2.38 -3.07
CA HIS A 32 -21.98 -3.80 -3.07
C HIS A 32 -21.95 -4.39 -4.49
N GLY A 33 -22.94 -4.05 -5.32
CA GLY A 33 -23.01 -4.51 -6.71
C GLY A 33 -21.76 -4.19 -7.53
N TRP A 34 -21.17 -3.00 -7.36
CA TRP A 34 -19.95 -2.62 -8.09
C TRP A 34 -18.74 -3.43 -7.62
N MET A 35 -18.60 -3.61 -6.31
CA MET A 35 -17.52 -4.44 -5.75
C MET A 35 -17.65 -5.91 -6.20
N ASN A 36 -18.87 -6.45 -6.15
CA ASN A 36 -19.15 -7.81 -6.62
C ASN A 36 -18.86 -7.98 -8.12
N SER A 37 -19.25 -7.01 -8.95
CA SER A 37 -18.92 -7.03 -10.39
C SER A 37 -17.41 -7.06 -10.63
N ILE A 38 -16.62 -6.28 -9.87
CA ILE A 38 -15.16 -6.31 -9.97
C ILE A 38 -14.62 -7.67 -9.53
N HIS A 39 -15.06 -8.18 -8.38
CA HIS A 39 -14.64 -9.47 -7.82
C HIS A 39 -14.86 -10.63 -8.82
N GLN A 40 -16.02 -10.63 -9.50
CA GLN A 40 -16.32 -11.58 -10.56
C GLN A 40 -15.46 -11.36 -11.81
N ALA A 41 -15.28 -10.11 -12.24
CA ALA A 41 -14.49 -9.77 -13.43
C ALA A 41 -13.01 -10.18 -13.31
N ILE A 42 -12.44 -10.16 -12.10
CA ILE A 42 -11.07 -10.62 -11.84
C ILE A 42 -10.98 -12.10 -11.48
N GLY A 43 -12.10 -12.84 -11.55
CA GLY A 43 -12.12 -14.29 -11.34
C GLY A 43 -12.08 -14.75 -9.89
N LEU A 44 -12.39 -13.89 -8.92
CA LEU A 44 -12.49 -14.27 -7.50
C LEU A 44 -13.88 -14.82 -7.12
N GLY A 45 -14.83 -14.83 -8.06
CA GLY A 45 -16.17 -15.39 -7.86
C GLY A 45 -17.16 -14.37 -7.30
N GLU A 46 -18.22 -14.83 -6.64
CA GLU A 46 -19.21 -13.96 -6.02
C GLU A 46 -18.70 -13.42 -4.68
N MET A 47 -18.81 -12.11 -4.48
CA MET A 47 -18.46 -11.45 -3.23
C MET A 47 -19.49 -11.82 -2.15
N PRO A 48 -19.08 -12.38 -0.99
CA PRO A 48 -20.04 -12.80 0.03
C PRO A 48 -20.83 -11.63 0.63
N GLU A 49 -22.16 -11.77 0.70
CA GLU A 49 -23.07 -10.81 1.32
C GLU A 49 -23.09 -10.94 2.86
N SER A 50 -21.94 -10.67 3.48
CA SER A 50 -21.79 -10.68 4.93
C SER A 50 -21.54 -9.27 5.48
N PRO A 51 -22.13 -8.90 6.64
CA PRO A 51 -21.83 -7.64 7.32
C PRO A 51 -20.34 -7.43 7.56
N VAL A 52 -19.59 -8.50 7.85
CA VAL A 52 -18.14 -8.44 8.11
C VAL A 52 -17.37 -8.07 6.84
N VAL A 53 -17.73 -8.64 5.69
CA VAL A 53 -17.08 -8.32 4.40
C VAL A 53 -17.34 -6.86 4.03
N SER A 54 -18.59 -6.42 4.19
CA SER A 54 -19.02 -5.03 3.96
C SER A 54 -18.30 -4.02 4.87
N TYR A 55 -18.12 -4.38 6.15
CA TYR A 55 -17.39 -3.58 7.12
C TYR A 55 -15.89 -3.53 6.83
N LEU A 56 -15.25 -4.68 6.60
CA LEU A 56 -13.81 -4.77 6.36
C LEU A 56 -13.40 -4.05 5.08
N SER A 57 -14.13 -4.21 3.97
CA SER A 57 -13.79 -3.54 2.71
C SER A 57 -13.84 -2.01 2.83
N ARG A 58 -14.84 -1.48 3.53
CA ARG A 58 -15.03 -0.04 3.73
C ARG A 58 -14.08 0.55 4.77
N SER A 59 -13.92 -0.12 5.91
CA SER A 59 -12.97 0.32 6.94
C SER A 59 -11.53 0.28 6.44
N LEU A 60 -11.16 -0.73 5.65
CA LEU A 60 -9.85 -0.80 5.00
C LEU A 60 -9.64 0.34 4.00
N SER A 61 -10.66 0.66 3.20
CA SER A 61 -10.62 1.80 2.27
C SER A 61 -10.44 3.14 3.01
N ALA A 62 -11.16 3.34 4.11
CA ALA A 62 -10.98 4.51 4.98
C ALA A 62 -9.59 4.55 5.61
N PHE A 63 -9.05 3.39 6.01
CA PHE A 63 -7.69 3.28 6.53
C PHE A 63 -6.65 3.67 5.46
N TYR A 64 -6.81 3.23 4.21
CA TYR A 64 -5.92 3.66 3.12
C TYR A 64 -6.00 5.17 2.87
N MET A 65 -7.18 5.79 2.96
CA MET A 65 -7.31 7.24 2.86
C MET A 65 -6.53 7.94 3.98
N PHE A 66 -6.73 7.52 5.23
CA PHE A 66 -6.02 8.05 6.40
C PHE A 66 -4.51 7.87 6.25
N PHE A 67 -4.07 6.67 5.88
CA PHE A 67 -2.66 6.33 5.72
C PHE A 67 -2.02 7.12 4.57
N GLY A 68 -2.70 7.27 3.44
CA GLY A 68 -2.25 8.10 2.32
C GLY A 68 -2.07 9.56 2.74
N GLY A 69 -2.93 10.10 3.60
CA GLY A 69 -2.75 11.43 4.19
C GLY A 69 -1.46 11.57 5.02
N LEU A 70 -1.14 10.54 5.84
CA LEU A 70 0.11 10.50 6.60
C LEU A 70 1.34 10.42 5.69
N VAL A 71 1.31 9.57 4.67
CA VAL A 71 2.40 9.44 3.68
C VAL A 71 2.59 10.76 2.92
N LEU A 72 1.50 11.42 2.52
CA LEU A 72 1.56 12.72 1.86
C LEU A 72 2.21 13.78 2.76
N TYR A 73 1.88 13.79 4.05
CA TYR A 73 2.47 14.69 5.03
C TYR A 73 3.98 14.44 5.18
N VAL A 74 4.39 13.18 5.34
CA VAL A 74 5.80 12.77 5.42
C VAL A 74 6.56 13.14 4.13
N SER A 75 5.92 13.05 2.96
CA SER A 75 6.54 13.41 1.68
C SER A 75 6.93 14.90 1.57
N ARG A 76 6.43 15.77 2.45
CA ARG A 76 6.75 17.21 2.41
C ARG A 76 8.18 17.50 2.87
N ASP A 77 8.75 16.66 3.74
CA ASP A 77 10.07 16.87 4.34
C ASP A 77 10.76 15.54 4.66
N ILE A 78 11.26 14.88 3.61
CA ILE A 78 11.91 13.56 3.72
C ILE A 78 13.13 13.58 4.64
N PRO A 79 14.06 14.56 4.57
CA PRO A 79 15.23 14.60 5.45
C PRO A 79 14.83 14.66 6.93
N ARG A 80 13.81 15.47 7.28
CA ARG A 80 13.31 15.56 8.65
C ARG A 80 12.71 14.25 9.17
N TYR A 81 12.01 13.50 8.31
CA TYR A 81 11.36 12.23 8.69
C TYR A 81 12.21 10.99 8.43
N ARG A 82 13.51 11.13 8.14
CA ARG A 82 14.39 10.04 7.70
C ARG A 82 14.37 8.81 8.60
N GLU A 83 14.56 8.98 9.90
CA GLU A 83 14.61 7.86 10.85
C GLU A 83 13.25 7.15 10.94
N PHE A 84 12.16 7.93 10.92
CA PHE A 84 10.81 7.38 10.86
C PHE A 84 10.58 6.58 9.58
N ILE A 85 10.98 7.12 8.41
CA ILE A 85 10.86 6.44 7.12
C ILE A 85 11.67 5.14 7.10
N SER A 86 12.89 5.16 7.63
CA SER A 86 13.76 3.98 7.73
C SER A 86 13.15 2.89 8.62
N PHE A 87 12.60 3.28 9.78
CA PHE A 87 11.89 2.35 10.66
C PHE A 87 10.61 1.80 10.01
N TRP A 88 9.78 2.68 9.47
CA TRP A 88 8.55 2.32 8.77
C TRP A 88 8.80 1.35 7.62
N ALA A 89 9.85 1.55 6.82
CA ALA A 89 10.18 0.65 5.73
C ALA A 89 10.63 -0.75 6.20
N LYS A 90 11.33 -0.85 7.34
CA LYS A 90 11.68 -2.15 7.96
C LYS A 90 10.43 -2.87 8.47
N CYS A 91 9.53 -2.15 9.15
CA CYS A 91 8.22 -2.68 9.51
C CYS A 91 7.42 -3.10 8.26
N GLY A 92 7.56 -2.36 7.17
CA GLY A 92 6.97 -2.68 5.86
C GLY A 92 7.41 -4.03 5.29
N LEU A 93 8.68 -4.43 5.48
CA LEU A 93 9.13 -5.77 5.09
C LEU A 93 8.50 -6.89 5.94
N VAL A 94 8.28 -6.63 7.23
CA VAL A 94 7.54 -7.55 8.10
C VAL A 94 6.08 -7.64 7.65
N PHE A 95 5.46 -6.50 7.37
CA PHE A 95 4.10 -6.43 6.82
C PHE A 95 3.98 -7.20 5.50
N ALA A 96 4.91 -7.01 4.56
CA ALA A 96 4.94 -7.74 3.30
C ALA A 96 5.01 -9.27 3.49
N THR A 97 5.81 -9.72 4.46
CA THR A 97 5.88 -11.13 4.83
C THR A 97 4.55 -11.65 5.38
N ILE A 98 3.91 -10.88 6.27
CA ILE A 98 2.61 -11.24 6.86
C ILE A 98 1.54 -11.33 5.77
N THR A 99 1.46 -10.34 4.88
CA THR A 99 0.51 -10.34 3.75
C THR A 99 0.72 -11.54 2.85
N LEU A 100 1.96 -11.86 2.48
CA LEU A 100 2.26 -13.05 1.69
C LEU A 100 1.73 -14.33 2.34
N VAL A 101 1.91 -14.49 3.65
CA VAL A 101 1.38 -15.65 4.38
C VAL A 101 -0.14 -15.65 4.34
N ILE A 102 -0.79 -14.50 4.55
CA ILE A 102 -2.24 -14.37 4.45
C ILE A 102 -2.73 -14.81 3.07
N ASP A 103 -2.15 -14.30 1.98
CA ASP A 103 -2.60 -14.61 0.62
C ASP A 103 -2.48 -16.10 0.30
N LEU A 104 -1.38 -16.72 0.73
CA LEU A 104 -1.16 -18.16 0.59
C LEU A 104 -2.20 -18.97 1.37
N THR A 105 -2.50 -18.58 2.60
CA THR A 105 -3.50 -19.27 3.45
C THR A 105 -4.94 -19.02 3.00
N ALA A 106 -5.21 -17.87 2.39
CA ALA A 106 -6.50 -17.49 1.82
C ALA A 106 -6.77 -18.19 0.46
N GLY A 107 -5.74 -18.83 -0.13
CA GLY A 107 -5.87 -19.52 -1.41
C GLY A 107 -6.07 -18.58 -2.58
N LEU A 108 -5.50 -17.37 -2.52
CA LEU A 108 -5.60 -16.39 -3.61
C LEU A 108 -4.87 -16.90 -4.88
N PRO A 109 -5.27 -16.43 -6.08
CA PRO A 109 -4.59 -16.80 -7.31
C PRO A 109 -3.10 -16.41 -7.30
N TRP A 110 -2.25 -17.21 -7.96
CA TRP A 110 -0.80 -16.98 -7.98
C TRP A 110 -0.41 -15.60 -8.55
N TRP A 111 -1.15 -15.09 -9.54
CA TRP A 111 -0.88 -13.78 -10.12
C TRP A 111 -1.11 -12.66 -9.11
N TRP A 112 -2.11 -12.81 -8.23
CA TRP A 112 -2.38 -11.87 -7.14
C TRP A 112 -1.22 -11.89 -6.15
N ILE A 113 -0.89 -13.07 -5.61
CA ILE A 113 0.18 -13.30 -4.64
C ILE A 113 1.51 -12.71 -5.12
N ILE A 114 1.92 -13.04 -6.35
CA ILE A 114 3.19 -12.58 -6.91
C ILE A 114 3.19 -11.06 -7.11
N SER A 115 2.07 -10.50 -7.58
CA SER A 115 1.96 -9.06 -7.81
C SER A 115 2.00 -8.27 -6.50
N GLU A 116 1.27 -8.70 -5.47
CA GLU A 116 1.18 -8.03 -4.17
C GLU A 116 2.49 -8.16 -3.41
N ALA A 117 3.00 -9.38 -3.24
CA ALA A 117 4.26 -9.61 -2.54
C ALA A 117 5.44 -8.93 -3.27
N GLY A 118 5.53 -9.10 -4.59
CA GLY A 118 6.57 -8.49 -5.41
C GLY A 118 6.57 -6.97 -5.30
N PHE A 119 5.39 -6.34 -5.37
CA PHE A 119 5.25 -4.91 -5.19
C PHE A 119 5.65 -4.47 -3.78
N LEU A 120 5.14 -5.10 -2.72
CA LEU A 120 5.42 -4.70 -1.33
C LEU A 120 6.91 -4.84 -0.99
N PHE A 121 7.53 -5.98 -1.28
CA PHE A 121 8.96 -6.19 -1.02
C PHE A 121 9.81 -5.22 -1.86
N GLY A 122 9.53 -5.11 -3.16
CA GLY A 122 10.25 -4.21 -4.05
C GLY A 122 10.17 -2.75 -3.60
N PHE A 123 8.98 -2.30 -3.20
CA PHE A 123 8.74 -0.96 -2.70
C PHE A 123 9.53 -0.67 -1.43
N PHE A 124 9.41 -1.50 -0.38
CA PHE A 124 10.08 -1.24 0.90
C PHE A 124 11.60 -1.40 0.83
N VAL A 125 12.11 -2.38 0.06
CA VAL A 125 13.56 -2.49 -0.19
C VAL A 125 14.07 -1.24 -0.89
N THR A 126 13.34 -0.74 -1.90
CA THR A 126 13.71 0.48 -2.61
C THR A 126 13.74 1.67 -1.64
N VAL A 127 12.74 1.83 -0.78
CA VAL A 127 12.72 2.90 0.22
C VAL A 127 13.94 2.83 1.14
N ILE A 128 14.30 1.64 1.65
CA ILE A 128 15.49 1.44 2.51
C ILE A 128 16.78 1.81 1.77
N VAL A 129 16.91 1.43 0.50
CA VAL A 129 18.09 1.73 -0.31
C VAL A 129 18.21 3.22 -0.62
N LEU A 130 17.09 3.89 -0.92
CA LEU A 130 17.07 5.30 -1.27
C LEU A 130 17.28 6.20 -0.04
N ILE A 131 16.65 5.88 1.10
CA ILE A 131 16.72 6.71 2.31
C ILE A 131 18.13 6.73 2.91
N ARG A 132 18.90 5.64 2.74
CA ARG A 132 20.32 5.56 3.14
C ARG A 132 21.22 6.53 2.36
N LYS A 133 20.80 6.96 1.16
CA LYS A 133 21.57 7.86 0.28
C LYS A 133 21.26 9.34 0.51
N ILE A 134 20.21 9.65 1.27
CA ILE A 134 19.88 11.01 1.68
C ILE A 134 20.73 11.30 2.93
N ALA A 135 21.79 12.09 2.74
CA ALA A 135 22.63 12.65 3.79
C ALA A 135 21.95 13.87 4.44
N VAL A 136 22.37 14.20 5.67
CA VAL A 136 22.02 15.47 6.35
C VAL A 136 22.67 16.63 5.62
#